data_AF-A0A8S8ZBJ5-F1
#
_entry.id   AF-A0A8S8ZBJ5-F1
#
_cell.length_a   1.000
_cell.length_b   1.000
_cell.length_c   1.000
_cell.angle_alpha   90.00
_cell.angle_beta   90.00
_cell.angle_gamma   90.00
#
_symmetry.space_group_name_H-M   'P 1'
#
loop_
_entity.id
_entity.type
_entity.pdbx_description
1 polymer ?
#
loop_
_entity_poly.entity_id
_entity_poly.type
_entity_poly.pdbx_seq_one_letter_code
_entity_poly.pdbx_strand_id
1 'polypeptide(L)'
;MEEDRNYFWFNLDGERKLFTENFSPGKQVYKEKLLDKKGVEYRNWEPFRSKLAACIMNGLEEFPFEEKSSVLYLGVSTGTTISHISDIVGPKGIIFGVEHSSRVARDFLDRVAIYRKNIVPIIQDAKKPDQYFSVFSKVDVVYVDIAQPDQTKIAIANCKMYLKKRGILFLVIKSRSIDVTKEPNQIINEEIKKLSK
;
A
#
# COMPACT_ATOMS: atom_id res chain seq x y z
N MET A 1 -1.58 -22.98 11.00
CA MET A 1 -1.98 -22.23 9.79
C MET A 1 -1.93 -20.75 10.12
N GLU A 2 -0.74 -20.17 10.23
CA GLU A 2 -0.56 -18.73 10.52
C GLU A 2 0.85 -18.24 10.10
N GLU A 3 1.53 -18.96 9.19
CA GLU A 3 2.97 -18.75 8.91
C GLU A 3 3.26 -17.95 7.62
N ASP A 4 2.27 -17.66 6.78
CA ASP A 4 2.52 -17.04 5.45
C ASP A 4 2.32 -15.51 5.40
N ARG A 5 2.05 -14.86 6.54
CA ARG A 5 1.82 -13.41 6.56
C ARG A 5 3.01 -12.73 7.25
N ASN A 6 3.80 -11.97 6.47
CA ASN A 6 4.97 -11.22 6.95
C ASN A 6 4.62 -9.97 7.79
N TYR A 7 3.55 -10.06 8.59
CA TYR A 7 3.20 -9.11 9.64
C TYR A 7 2.98 -9.87 10.96
N PHE A 8 3.22 -9.19 12.07
CA PHE A 8 3.32 -9.82 13.38
C PHE A 8 2.41 -9.13 14.38
N TRP A 9 1.97 -9.88 15.39
CA TRP A 9 1.19 -9.33 16.49
C TRP A 9 2.01 -9.36 17.77
N PHE A 10 2.32 -8.19 18.32
CA PHE A 10 3.05 -8.08 19.57
C PHE A 10 2.30 -7.22 20.58
N ASN A 11 2.54 -7.49 21.86
CA ASN A 11 2.04 -6.64 22.93
C ASN A 11 2.91 -5.40 23.06
N LEU A 12 2.29 -4.23 23.02
CA LEU A 12 2.91 -2.92 23.21
C LEU A 12 1.99 -2.07 24.09
N ASP A 13 2.51 -1.56 25.20
CA ASP A 13 1.75 -0.80 26.21
C ASP A 13 0.52 -1.55 26.77
N GLY A 14 0.57 -2.89 26.83
CA GLY A 14 -0.54 -3.72 27.31
C GLY A 14 -1.59 -4.08 26.24
N GLU A 15 -1.44 -3.61 25.00
CA GLU A 15 -2.36 -3.89 23.90
C GLU A 15 -1.69 -4.72 22.80
N ARG A 16 -2.46 -5.60 22.14
CA ARG A 16 -2.01 -6.35 20.97
C ARG A 16 -1.99 -5.42 19.75
N LYS A 17 -0.82 -5.14 19.20
CA LYS A 17 -0.62 -4.25 18.04
C LYS A 17 0.03 -4.98 16.86
N LEU A 18 -0.19 -4.43 15.67
CA LEU A 18 0.32 -4.95 14.40
C LEU A 18 1.72 -4.43 14.14
N PHE A 19 2.61 -5.29 13.66
CA PHE A 19 4.01 -4.96 13.37
C PHE A 19 4.47 -5.53 12.03
N THR A 20 5.51 -4.93 11.45
CA THR A 20 6.28 -5.50 10.33
C THR A 20 7.75 -5.54 10.69
N GLU A 21 8.50 -6.49 10.15
CA GLU A 21 9.95 -6.54 10.29
C GLU A 21 10.60 -5.36 9.56
N ASN A 22 11.46 -4.60 10.24
CA ASN A 22 11.98 -3.37 9.66
C ASN A 22 13.01 -3.65 8.56
N PHE A 23 12.67 -3.32 7.31
CA PHE A 23 13.60 -3.37 6.18
C PHE A 23 14.85 -2.47 6.38
N SER A 24 14.69 -1.35 7.11
CA SER A 24 15.74 -0.36 7.33
C SER A 24 15.94 -0.13 8.85
N PRO A 25 16.63 -1.05 9.56
CA PRO A 25 16.77 -0.99 11.01
C PRO A 25 17.26 0.37 11.54
N GLY A 26 16.72 0.80 12.69
CA GLY A 26 16.98 2.08 13.32
C GLY A 26 16.26 3.28 12.69
N LYS A 27 15.51 3.09 11.59
CA LYS A 27 14.76 4.16 10.91
C LYS A 27 13.27 4.06 11.19
N GLN A 28 12.71 5.17 11.66
CA GLN A 28 11.27 5.40 11.72
C GLN A 28 10.83 6.23 10.50
N VAL A 29 9.61 6.02 10.00
CA VAL A 29 9.06 6.76 8.86
C VAL A 29 8.12 7.88 9.30
N TYR A 30 7.28 7.62 10.30
CA TYR A 30 6.24 8.53 10.77
C TYR A 30 6.15 8.61 12.31
N LYS A 31 7.26 8.27 12.98
CA LYS A 31 7.44 8.22 14.45
C LYS A 31 6.73 7.05 15.14
N GLU A 32 6.50 5.97 14.41
CA GLU A 32 6.01 4.70 14.94
C GLU A 32 7.00 4.05 15.90
N LYS A 33 6.51 3.34 16.91
CA LYS A 33 7.36 2.65 17.88
C LYS A 33 8.14 1.51 17.23
N LEU A 34 9.41 1.39 17.58
CA LEU A 34 10.29 0.28 17.20
C LEU A 34 10.39 -0.71 18.37
N LEU A 35 10.52 -2.00 18.06
CA LEU A 35 10.66 -3.07 19.03
C LEU A 35 11.73 -4.05 18.56
N ASP A 36 12.78 -4.23 19.34
CA ASP A 36 13.73 -5.32 19.11
C ASP A 36 13.21 -6.62 19.74
N LYS A 37 13.21 -7.69 18.95
CA LYS A 37 13.02 -9.05 19.46
C LYS A 37 14.10 -9.95 18.90
N LYS A 38 14.96 -10.46 19.80
CA LYS A 38 16.03 -11.41 19.46
C LYS A 38 16.96 -10.88 18.35
N GLY A 39 17.23 -9.58 18.33
CA GLY A 39 18.10 -8.96 17.33
C GLY A 39 17.44 -8.67 15.99
N VAL A 40 16.11 -8.85 15.88
CA VAL A 40 15.31 -8.40 14.74
C VAL A 40 14.48 -7.20 15.18
N GLU A 41 14.60 -6.10 14.45
CA GLU A 41 13.84 -4.87 14.73
C GLU A 41 12.50 -4.91 14.00
N TYR A 42 11.42 -4.61 14.72
CA TYR A 42 10.06 -4.53 14.19
C TYR A 42 9.50 -3.13 14.38
N ARG A 43 8.61 -2.70 13.48
CA ARG A 43 7.95 -1.39 13.55
C ARG A 43 6.45 -1.54 13.71
N ASN A 44 5.88 -0.79 14.65
CA ASN A 44 4.44 -0.74 14.85
C ASN A 44 3.73 -0.19 13.60
N TRP A 45 2.66 -0.84 13.18
CA TRP A 45 1.84 -0.44 12.03
C TRP A 45 0.49 0.08 12.49
N GLU A 46 0.36 1.41 12.57
CA GLU A 46 -0.81 2.03 13.20
C GLU A 46 -2.05 2.05 12.28
N PRO A 47 -3.19 1.47 12.70
CA PRO A 47 -4.42 1.40 11.88
C PRO A 47 -5.03 2.77 11.58
N PHE A 48 -4.90 3.74 12.50
CA PHE A 48 -5.39 5.10 12.29
C PHE A 48 -4.58 5.88 11.24
N ARG A 49 -3.40 5.38 10.85
CA ARG A 49 -2.56 5.98 9.82
C ARG A 49 -2.52 5.18 8.52
N SER A 50 -2.99 3.94 8.54
CA SER A 50 -2.98 3.05 7.38
C SER A 50 -4.26 2.25 7.27
N LYS A 51 -5.00 2.48 6.18
CA LYS A 51 -6.25 1.76 5.90
C LYS A 51 -6.02 0.27 5.74
N LEU A 52 -4.86 -0.13 5.20
CA LEU A 52 -4.49 -1.54 5.09
C LEU A 52 -4.30 -2.18 6.47
N ALA A 53 -3.63 -1.52 7.41
CA ALA A 53 -3.56 -1.99 8.80
C ALA A 53 -4.95 -2.08 9.45
N ALA A 54 -5.81 -1.07 9.23
CA ALA A 54 -7.19 -1.12 9.71
C ALA A 54 -7.98 -2.31 9.13
N CYS A 55 -7.81 -2.62 7.84
CA CYS A 55 -8.40 -3.81 7.22
C CYS A 55 -7.92 -5.10 7.88
N ILE A 56 -6.60 -5.24 8.12
CA ILE A 56 -6.03 -6.40 8.82
C ILE A 56 -6.63 -6.55 10.22
N MET A 57 -6.73 -5.45 10.98
CA MET A 57 -7.33 -5.47 12.32
C MET A 57 -8.82 -5.81 12.31
N ASN A 58 -9.52 -5.48 11.23
CA ASN A 58 -10.94 -5.80 11.04
C ASN A 58 -11.17 -7.18 10.40
N GLY A 59 -10.15 -8.03 10.32
CA GLY A 59 -10.30 -9.42 9.87
C GLY A 59 -10.22 -9.62 8.35
N LEU A 60 -9.40 -8.85 7.64
CA LEU A 60 -9.13 -9.07 6.22
C LEU A 60 -8.74 -10.53 5.95
N GLU A 61 -9.61 -11.23 5.21
CA GLU A 61 -9.47 -12.65 4.91
C GLU A 61 -8.33 -12.90 3.92
N GLU A 62 -8.35 -12.21 2.78
CA GLU A 62 -7.33 -12.34 1.73
C GLU A 62 -6.33 -11.19 1.81
N PHE A 63 -5.12 -11.49 2.29
CA PHE A 63 -4.01 -10.55 2.31
C PHE A 63 -3.17 -10.70 1.03
N PRO A 64 -3.04 -9.66 0.18
CA PRO A 64 -2.51 -9.85 -1.16
C PRO A 64 -0.98 -9.76 -1.25
N PHE A 65 -0.29 -9.44 -0.16
CA PHE A 65 1.14 -9.16 -0.17
C PHE A 65 1.92 -10.30 0.46
N GLU A 66 2.81 -10.87 -0.32
CA GLU A 66 3.71 -11.93 0.11
C GLU A 66 5.16 -11.52 -0.13
N GLU A 67 6.07 -12.24 0.49
CA GLU A 67 7.50 -12.11 0.22
C GLU A 67 7.80 -12.24 -1.27
N LYS A 68 8.71 -11.42 -1.80
CA LYS A 68 9.10 -11.37 -3.23
C LYS A 68 8.02 -10.84 -4.18
N SER A 69 6.87 -10.42 -3.68
CA SER A 69 5.82 -9.83 -4.52
C SER A 69 6.30 -8.59 -5.26
N SER A 70 5.80 -8.43 -6.49
CA SER A 70 5.89 -7.19 -7.26
C SER A 70 4.59 -6.40 -7.12
N VAL A 71 4.68 -5.12 -6.73
CA VAL A 71 3.52 -4.30 -6.38
C VAL A 71 3.54 -2.97 -7.14
N LEU A 72 2.40 -2.55 -7.69
CA LEU A 72 2.16 -1.17 -8.11
C LEU A 72 1.26 -0.50 -7.09
N TYR A 73 1.76 0.52 -6.40
CA TYR A 73 1.02 1.30 -5.42
C TYR A 73 0.65 2.65 -6.03
N LEU A 74 -0.66 2.94 -6.15
CA LEU A 74 -1.18 4.24 -6.58
C LEU A 74 -1.59 5.11 -5.39
N GLY A 75 -0.96 6.29 -5.25
CA GLY A 75 -1.25 7.26 -4.19
C GLY A 75 -0.47 7.02 -2.91
N VAL A 76 0.86 6.92 -3.00
CA VAL A 76 1.70 6.60 -1.84
C VAL A 76 1.74 7.69 -0.76
N SER A 77 1.36 8.94 -1.10
CA SER A 77 1.41 10.09 -0.19
C SER A 77 2.79 10.22 0.45
N THR A 78 2.90 10.47 1.75
CA THR A 78 4.20 10.58 2.47
C THR A 78 4.87 9.23 2.74
N GLY A 79 4.30 8.11 2.28
CA GLY A 79 4.95 6.81 2.30
C GLY A 79 4.73 5.94 3.55
N THR A 80 3.76 6.28 4.42
CA THR A 80 3.43 5.50 5.63
C THR A 80 3.15 4.03 5.31
N THR A 81 2.11 3.75 4.51
CA THR A 81 1.67 2.37 4.21
C THR A 81 2.67 1.63 3.31
N ILE A 82 3.20 2.28 2.27
CA ILE A 82 4.17 1.63 1.37
C ILE A 82 5.44 1.19 2.10
N SER A 83 5.84 1.88 3.18
CA SER A 83 6.98 1.43 4.00
C SER A 83 6.72 0.08 4.67
N HIS A 84 5.50 -0.19 5.14
CA HIS A 84 5.14 -1.48 5.71
C HIS A 84 4.96 -2.56 4.64
N ILE A 85 4.44 -2.22 3.47
CA ILE A 85 4.41 -3.16 2.33
C ILE A 85 5.84 -3.51 1.90
N SER A 86 6.77 -2.53 1.91
CA SER A 86 8.20 -2.73 1.62
C SER A 86 8.87 -3.67 2.61
N ASP A 87 8.51 -3.60 3.90
CA ASP A 87 8.91 -4.58 4.91
C ASP A 87 8.42 -5.99 4.54
N ILE A 88 7.13 -6.13 4.23
CA ILE A 88 6.46 -7.41 3.94
C ILE A 88 7.00 -8.11 2.68
N VAL A 89 7.14 -7.37 1.57
CA VAL A 89 7.63 -7.96 0.30
C VAL A 89 9.13 -8.27 0.36
N GLY A 90 9.85 -7.63 1.27
CA GLY A 90 11.25 -7.90 1.54
C GLY A 90 12.22 -7.49 0.42
N PRO A 91 13.52 -7.83 0.57
CA PRO A 91 14.60 -7.38 -0.32
C PRO A 91 14.57 -7.98 -1.72
N LYS A 92 13.81 -9.08 -1.90
CA LYS A 92 13.64 -9.76 -3.19
C LYS A 92 12.35 -9.34 -3.92
N GLY A 93 11.48 -8.55 -3.26
CA GLY A 93 10.30 -7.96 -3.87
C GLY A 93 10.60 -6.59 -4.49
N ILE A 94 9.61 -6.00 -5.14
CA ILE A 94 9.72 -4.65 -5.70
C ILE A 94 8.38 -3.92 -5.62
N ILE A 95 8.42 -2.63 -5.30
CA ILE A 95 7.24 -1.78 -5.23
C ILE A 95 7.44 -0.54 -6.07
N PHE A 96 6.58 -0.34 -7.05
CA PHE A 96 6.48 0.89 -7.83
C PHE A 96 5.49 1.83 -7.14
N GLY A 97 5.99 2.91 -6.54
CA GLY A 97 5.20 3.85 -5.75
C GLY A 97 4.86 5.12 -6.53
N VAL A 98 3.60 5.31 -6.90
CA VAL A 98 3.13 6.46 -7.69
C VAL A 98 2.58 7.56 -6.80
N GLU A 99 3.13 8.78 -6.94
CA GLU A 99 2.63 10.01 -6.30
C GLU A 99 2.70 11.18 -7.27
N HIS A 100 1.62 11.93 -7.42
CA HIS A 100 1.57 13.06 -8.35
C HIS A 100 2.03 14.37 -7.71
N SER A 101 1.75 14.56 -6.41
CA SER A 101 2.03 15.81 -5.72
C SER A 101 3.52 15.96 -5.44
N SER A 102 4.18 16.88 -6.13
CA SER A 102 5.61 17.16 -5.95
C SER A 102 5.99 17.51 -4.50
N ARG A 103 5.11 18.20 -3.77
CA ARG A 103 5.34 18.53 -2.36
C ARG A 103 5.35 17.27 -1.48
N VAL A 104 4.36 16.40 -1.65
CA VAL A 104 4.20 15.19 -0.85
C VAL A 104 5.24 14.13 -1.26
N ALA A 105 5.55 14.07 -2.55
CA ALA A 105 6.59 13.23 -3.11
C ALA A 105 7.96 13.47 -2.45
N ARG A 106 8.32 14.72 -2.12
CA ARG A 106 9.57 15.01 -1.39
C ARG A 106 9.64 14.26 -0.06
N ASP A 107 8.58 14.33 0.75
CA ASP A 107 8.53 13.59 2.01
C ASP A 107 8.63 12.07 1.80
N PHE A 108 7.97 11.54 0.77
CA PHE A 108 8.08 10.12 0.42
C PHE A 108 9.50 9.72 0.02
N LEU A 109 10.15 10.52 -0.82
CA LEU A 109 11.52 10.29 -1.24
C LEU A 109 12.47 10.32 -0.04
N ASP A 110 12.43 11.40 0.73
CA ASP A 110 13.37 11.68 1.82
C ASP A 110 13.20 10.74 3.02
N ARG A 111 11.97 10.32 3.32
CA ARG A 111 11.68 9.49 4.51
C ARG A 111 11.67 8.01 4.22
N VAL A 112 11.40 7.61 2.97
CA VAL A 112 11.11 6.21 2.63
C VAL A 112 11.99 5.72 1.50
N ALA A 113 11.89 6.32 0.31
CA ALA A 113 12.49 5.73 -0.89
C ALA A 113 14.03 5.65 -0.81
N ILE A 114 14.71 6.67 -0.27
CA ILE A 114 16.18 6.67 -0.18
C ILE A 114 16.74 5.55 0.72
N TYR A 115 15.94 5.03 1.67
CA TYR A 115 16.38 4.01 2.62
C TYR A 115 15.97 2.59 2.21
N ARG A 116 15.10 2.44 1.21
CA ARG A 116 14.43 1.18 0.85
C ARG A 116 14.67 0.85 -0.62
N LYS A 117 15.68 0.03 -0.86
CA LYS A 117 16.13 -0.37 -2.20
C LYS A 117 15.08 -1.13 -3.02
N ASN A 118 14.06 -1.69 -2.38
CA ASN A 118 12.95 -2.37 -3.05
C ASN A 118 11.81 -1.42 -3.48
N ILE A 119 11.95 -0.11 -3.28
CA ILE A 119 10.97 0.89 -3.72
C ILE A 119 11.52 1.66 -4.92
N VAL A 120 10.73 1.71 -5.99
CA VAL A 120 10.94 2.57 -7.15
C VAL A 120 9.91 3.69 -7.11
N PRO A 121 10.31 4.93 -6.74
CA PRO A 121 9.40 6.06 -6.73
C PRO A 121 9.08 6.54 -8.16
N ILE A 122 7.81 6.85 -8.42
CA ILE A 122 7.30 7.34 -9.71
C ILE A 122 6.50 8.61 -9.45
N ILE A 123 7.06 9.76 -9.84
CA ILE A 123 6.42 11.06 -9.62
C ILE A 123 5.56 11.43 -10.83
N GLN A 124 4.41 10.76 -10.98
CA GLN A 124 3.49 10.91 -12.11
C GLN A 124 2.02 10.87 -11.68
N ASP A 125 1.13 11.31 -12.57
CA ASP A 125 -0.32 11.21 -12.38
C ASP A 125 -0.80 9.76 -12.54
N ALA A 126 -1.55 9.26 -11.55
CA ALA A 126 -2.15 7.92 -11.57
C ALA A 126 -3.05 7.69 -12.80
N LYS A 127 -3.61 8.77 -13.38
CA LYS A 127 -4.47 8.76 -14.58
C LYS A 127 -3.72 8.47 -15.88
N LYS A 128 -2.39 8.56 -15.87
CA LYS A 128 -1.54 8.43 -17.06
C LYS A 128 -0.56 7.26 -16.91
N PRO A 129 -1.07 6.02 -16.85
CA PRO A 129 -0.24 4.83 -16.63
C PRO A 129 0.84 4.65 -17.71
N ASP A 130 0.64 5.17 -18.92
CA ASP A 130 1.59 5.18 -20.02
C ASP A 130 2.88 5.95 -19.73
N GLN A 131 2.90 6.82 -18.71
CA GLN A 131 4.05 7.64 -18.34
C GLN A 131 4.97 6.97 -17.32
N TYR A 132 4.66 5.75 -16.86
CA TYR A 132 5.45 5.06 -15.83
C TYR A 132 6.62 4.29 -16.43
N PHE A 133 7.56 4.99 -17.07
CA PHE A 133 8.67 4.37 -17.80
C PHE A 133 9.54 3.43 -16.96
N SER A 134 9.55 3.60 -15.62
CA SER A 134 10.30 2.76 -14.70
C SER A 134 9.68 1.38 -14.45
N VAL A 135 8.41 1.15 -14.81
CA VAL A 135 7.72 -0.13 -14.58
C VAL A 135 8.08 -1.07 -15.72
N PHE A 136 9.00 -2.00 -15.46
CA PHE A 136 9.59 -2.88 -16.47
C PHE A 136 8.88 -4.24 -16.64
N SER A 137 7.91 -4.58 -15.78
CA SER A 137 7.18 -5.84 -15.87
C SER A 137 5.76 -5.74 -15.32
N LYS A 138 4.94 -6.73 -15.62
CA LYS A 138 3.65 -6.93 -14.95
C LYS A 138 3.88 -7.20 -13.44
N VAL A 139 2.96 -6.75 -12.60
CA VAL A 139 2.99 -6.85 -11.14
C VAL A 139 1.98 -7.87 -10.61
N ASP A 140 2.26 -8.43 -9.44
CA ASP A 140 1.38 -9.37 -8.73
C ASP A 140 0.18 -8.65 -8.12
N VAL A 141 0.42 -7.46 -7.57
CA VAL A 141 -0.61 -6.66 -6.87
C VAL A 141 -0.65 -5.23 -7.39
N VAL A 142 -1.86 -4.71 -7.63
CA VAL A 142 -2.10 -3.27 -7.76
C VAL A 142 -2.84 -2.81 -6.51
N TYR A 143 -2.20 -1.98 -5.69
CA TYR A 143 -2.80 -1.38 -4.50
C TYR A 143 -3.16 0.08 -4.79
N VAL A 144 -4.41 0.46 -4.53
CA VAL A 144 -4.93 1.78 -4.89
C VAL A 144 -5.52 2.47 -3.66
N ASP A 145 -4.89 3.56 -3.22
CA ASP A 145 -5.37 4.43 -2.12
C ASP A 145 -5.37 5.91 -2.52
N ILE A 146 -5.87 6.21 -3.73
CA ILE A 146 -6.09 7.58 -4.20
C ILE A 146 -7.42 8.15 -3.68
N ALA A 147 -7.59 9.47 -3.71
CA ALA A 147 -8.82 10.15 -3.32
C ALA A 147 -9.35 10.96 -4.51
N GLN A 148 -9.82 10.24 -5.55
CA GLN A 148 -10.32 10.85 -6.78
C GLN A 148 -11.71 10.29 -7.13
N PRO A 149 -12.62 11.10 -7.70
CA PRO A 149 -13.96 10.62 -8.05
C PRO A 149 -13.97 9.47 -9.06
N ASP A 150 -12.97 9.43 -9.94
CA ASP A 150 -12.79 8.43 -10.97
C ASP A 150 -11.83 7.30 -10.56
N GLN A 151 -11.55 7.10 -9.26
CA GLN A 151 -10.56 6.15 -8.77
C GLN A 151 -10.67 4.73 -9.33
N THR A 152 -11.89 4.22 -9.53
CA THR A 152 -12.10 2.87 -10.07
C THR A 152 -11.73 2.78 -11.55
N LYS A 153 -11.99 3.83 -12.33
CA LYS A 153 -11.55 3.88 -13.75
C LYS A 153 -10.03 3.90 -13.83
N ILE A 154 -9.40 4.66 -12.95
CA ILE A 154 -7.94 4.75 -12.84
C ILE A 154 -7.35 3.40 -12.46
N ALA A 155 -7.92 2.73 -11.45
CA ALA A 155 -7.51 1.39 -11.04
C ALA A 155 -7.60 0.40 -12.22
N ILE A 156 -8.72 0.38 -12.95
CA ILE A 156 -8.91 -0.49 -14.11
C ILE A 156 -7.86 -0.22 -15.20
N ALA A 157 -7.58 1.05 -15.52
CA ALA A 157 -6.58 1.41 -16.52
C ALA A 157 -5.17 0.93 -16.14
N ASN A 158 -4.78 1.14 -14.89
CA ASN A 158 -3.50 0.67 -14.36
C ASN A 158 -3.42 -0.87 -14.32
N CYS A 159 -4.50 -1.55 -13.94
CA CYS A 159 -4.55 -3.02 -13.96
C CYS A 159 -4.41 -3.59 -15.37
N LYS A 160 -5.11 -3.02 -16.37
CA LYS A 160 -4.98 -3.44 -17.77
C LYS A 160 -3.52 -3.35 -18.25
N MET A 161 -2.82 -2.28 -17.87
CA MET A 161 -1.44 -2.05 -18.29
C MET A 161 -0.42 -2.86 -17.49
N TYR A 162 -0.60 -3.03 -16.17
CA TYR A 162 0.45 -3.53 -15.28
C TYR A 162 0.10 -4.79 -14.49
N LEU A 163 -1.16 -5.15 -14.27
CA LEU A 163 -1.48 -6.34 -13.46
C LEU A 163 -1.24 -7.64 -14.27
N LYS A 164 -0.64 -8.65 -13.63
CA LYS A 164 -0.52 -10.02 -14.18
C LYS A 164 -1.90 -10.66 -14.33
N LYS A 165 -2.00 -11.67 -15.21
CA LYS A 165 -3.19 -12.54 -15.24
C LYS A 165 -3.28 -13.26 -13.89
N ARG A 166 -4.46 -13.24 -13.25
CA ARG A 166 -4.69 -13.72 -11.88
C ARG A 166 -3.96 -12.93 -10.77
N GLY A 167 -3.43 -11.75 -11.08
CA GLY A 167 -2.97 -10.81 -10.06
C GLY A 167 -4.14 -10.22 -9.27
N ILE A 168 -3.82 -9.57 -8.14
CA ILE A 168 -4.83 -9.03 -7.22
C ILE A 168 -4.91 -7.50 -7.35
N LEU A 169 -6.13 -6.98 -7.45
CA LEU A 169 -6.41 -5.56 -7.25
C LEU A 169 -6.90 -5.36 -5.81
N PHE A 170 -6.20 -4.53 -5.04
CA PHE A 170 -6.68 -4.04 -3.76
C PHE A 170 -7.07 -2.56 -3.90
N LEU A 171 -8.38 -2.28 -3.91
CA LEU A 171 -8.92 -0.93 -4.11
C LEU A 171 -9.55 -0.40 -2.82
N VAL A 172 -9.04 0.71 -2.30
CA VAL A 172 -9.64 1.44 -1.19
C VAL A 172 -10.72 2.39 -1.73
N ILE A 173 -11.99 2.10 -1.46
CA ILE A 173 -13.10 3.00 -1.86
C ILE A 173 -13.33 4.08 -0.80
N LYS A 174 -12.98 5.33 -1.14
CA LYS A 174 -13.32 6.53 -0.35
C LYS A 174 -14.63 7.14 -0.84
N SER A 175 -15.76 6.66 -0.32
CA SER A 175 -17.11 7.08 -0.75
C SER A 175 -17.28 8.61 -0.83
N ARG A 176 -16.87 9.34 0.21
CA ARG A 176 -16.98 10.81 0.26
C ARG A 176 -16.07 11.55 -0.73
N SER A 177 -15.00 10.93 -1.22
CA SER A 177 -14.18 11.49 -2.29
C SER A 177 -14.76 11.23 -3.68
N ILE A 178 -15.74 10.33 -3.79
CA ILE A 178 -16.46 10.04 -5.04
C ILE A 178 -17.65 10.97 -5.17
N ASP A 179 -18.55 10.93 -4.18
CA ASP A 179 -19.76 11.73 -4.19
C ASP A 179 -20.20 11.97 -2.74
N VAL A 180 -20.29 13.23 -2.34
CA VAL A 180 -20.73 13.60 -0.99
C VAL A 180 -22.25 13.58 -0.85
N THR A 181 -22.99 13.63 -1.97
CA THR A 181 -24.45 13.77 -2.00
C THR A 181 -25.18 12.44 -1.91
N LYS A 182 -24.49 11.33 -2.20
CA LYS A 182 -25.05 9.97 -2.15
C LYS A 182 -24.70 9.25 -0.85
N GLU A 183 -25.51 8.24 -0.54
CA GLU A 183 -25.24 7.31 0.56
C GLU A 183 -24.02 6.42 0.26
N PRO A 184 -23.11 6.19 1.22
CA PRO A 184 -21.90 5.39 1.02
C PRO A 184 -22.14 4.00 0.42
N ASN A 185 -23.19 3.29 0.87
CA ASN A 185 -23.52 1.95 0.38
C ASN A 185 -23.92 1.96 -1.10
N GLN A 186 -24.62 3.01 -1.55
CA GLN A 186 -24.97 3.16 -2.96
C GLN A 186 -23.71 3.34 -3.81
N ILE A 187 -22.79 4.20 -3.38
CA ILE A 187 -21.52 4.46 -4.07
C ILE A 187 -20.70 3.16 -4.17
N ILE A 188 -20.56 2.42 -3.07
CA ILE A 188 -19.81 1.15 -3.05
C ILE A 188 -20.38 0.17 -4.08
N ASN A 189 -21.70 0.00 -4.12
CA ASN A 189 -22.36 -0.87 -5.11
C ASN A 189 -22.15 -0.40 -6.56
N GLU A 190 -22.17 0.91 -6.81
CA GLU A 190 -21.88 1.47 -8.13
C GLU A 190 -20.42 1.21 -8.55
N GLU A 191 -19.45 1.34 -7.64
CA GLU A 191 -18.03 1.04 -7.91
C GLU A 191 -17.78 -0.45 -8.15
N ILE A 192 -18.39 -1.34 -7.36
CA ILE A 192 -18.29 -2.81 -7.57
C ILE A 192 -18.78 -3.18 -8.97
N LYS A 193 -19.91 -2.62 -9.42
CA LYS A 193 -20.44 -2.87 -10.77
C LYS A 193 -19.50 -2.43 -11.89
N LYS A 194 -18.61 -1.46 -11.66
CA LYS A 194 -17.60 -1.05 -12.65
C LYS A 194 -16.46 -2.06 -12.77
N LEU A 195 -16.15 -2.79 -11.69
CA LEU A 195 -15.10 -3.81 -11.65
C LEU A 195 -15.55 -5.15 -12.24
N SER A 196 -16.86 -5.43 -12.25
CA SER A 196 -17.44 -6.66 -12.81
C SER A 196 -17.55 -6.66 -14.34
N LYS A 197 -17.07 -5.62 -15.03
CA LYS A 197 -17.12 -5.45 -16.49
C LYS A 197 -15.75 -5.62 -17.12
#